data_AF-A0A397VTE7-F1
#
_entry.id   AF-A0A397VTE7-F1
#
_cell.length_a   1.000
_cell.length_b   1.000
_cell.length_c   1.000
_cell.angle_alpha   90.00
_cell.angle_beta   90.00
_cell.angle_gamma   90.00
#
_symmetry.space_group_name_H-M   'P 1'
#
loop_
_entity.id
_entity.type
_entity.pdbx_description
1 polymer ?
#
loop_
_entity_poly.entity_id
_entity_poly.type
_entity_poly.pdbx_seq_one_letter_code
_entity_poly.pdbx_strand_id
1 'polypeptide(L)'
;MTQLSCRTIPSYHSNYNATATAYPNNQEWHYENILEAFTNEEKMCDFVKHKLENKPTTHAIPPAIATKFKYLDREFFRTFTRNKRIMPAHQKEFDEIFNLAIANYKGKHNVTNEKETTINSSSTKLLHGFYENRKRIFVPLERLSEDPAELKYNLGKLFPVKDRKKLKEVIEMKRCLAEYYTWDGKLPESYFDLPEKKRPLPTTPQELSSRFREFFPIDLAKNTIEATKFIEEAGLRYSISYPIPREIMTANPTDKPTLPLDHNEIKEFNLTVLIAMTKQLVETVRLLRTKYYFHRIPEEWIQIVKVAKNGNEERKDTEIAEDTQNQAIRVDMPESLEEVKLYLEQLEITEDTIKIPITKQSEVKSTIEELKKIFDVGKVPNFIFALPPLPKPTWDIIP
;
A
#
# COMPACT_ATOMS: atom_id res chain seq x y z
N MET A 1 26.77 -64.99 -37.81
CA MET A 1 26.33 -64.41 -36.52
C MET A 1 27.50 -63.63 -35.96
N THR A 2 27.55 -62.32 -35.81
CA THR A 2 26.66 -61.20 -36.12
C THR A 2 27.59 -59.99 -36.23
N GLN A 3 27.46 -59.19 -37.29
CA GLN A 3 28.12 -57.88 -37.46
C GLN A 3 27.54 -56.87 -36.46
N LEU A 4 28.31 -55.82 -36.12
CA LEU A 4 27.91 -54.40 -35.94
C LEU A 4 29.18 -53.65 -35.47
N SER A 5 29.87 -52.90 -36.34
CA SER A 5 29.56 -51.60 -36.96
C SER A 5 29.98 -50.40 -36.10
N CYS A 6 30.91 -49.64 -36.66
CA CYS A 6 31.54 -48.43 -36.18
C CYS A 6 30.55 -47.29 -35.89
N ARG A 7 30.85 -46.46 -34.88
CA ARG A 7 30.56 -45.03 -34.91
C ARG A 7 31.73 -44.21 -34.39
N THR A 8 32.30 -43.46 -35.33
CA THR A 8 33.26 -42.37 -35.19
C THR A 8 32.67 -41.21 -34.39
N ILE A 9 33.41 -40.71 -33.41
CA ILE A 9 33.09 -39.48 -32.67
C ILE A 9 33.62 -38.28 -33.50
N PRO A 10 32.82 -37.25 -33.81
CA PRO A 10 33.33 -36.07 -34.51
C PRO A 10 34.09 -35.17 -33.54
N SER A 11 35.33 -34.83 -33.90
CA SER A 11 36.06 -33.70 -33.34
C SER A 11 35.44 -32.39 -33.84
N TYR A 12 34.92 -31.56 -32.93
CA TYR A 12 34.56 -30.19 -33.27
C TYR A 12 35.72 -29.26 -32.92
N HIS A 13 36.52 -28.92 -33.94
CA HIS A 13 37.34 -27.73 -33.93
C HIS A 13 36.46 -26.51 -34.24
N SER A 14 36.53 -25.52 -33.34
CA SER A 14 36.50 -24.07 -33.57
C SER A 14 35.75 -23.54 -34.80
N ASN A 15 34.70 -22.74 -34.56
CA ASN A 15 34.60 -21.41 -35.15
C ASN A 15 33.45 -20.62 -34.49
N TYR A 16 33.79 -19.84 -33.46
CA TYR A 16 33.02 -18.65 -33.12
C TYR A 16 33.97 -17.45 -33.17
N ASN A 17 34.16 -16.91 -34.37
CA ASN A 17 34.50 -15.51 -34.54
C ASN A 17 33.27 -14.70 -34.12
N ALA A 18 33.14 -14.41 -32.83
CA ALA A 18 32.30 -13.33 -32.36
C ALA A 18 33.05 -12.03 -32.65
N THR A 19 32.75 -11.43 -33.81
CA THR A 19 33.15 -10.06 -34.11
C THR A 19 32.65 -9.16 -32.98
N ALA A 20 33.60 -8.46 -32.35
CA ALA A 20 33.35 -7.41 -31.38
C ALA A 20 32.43 -6.36 -32.03
N THR A 21 31.14 -6.43 -31.72
CA THR A 21 30.16 -5.48 -32.22
C THR A 21 30.19 -4.21 -31.37
N ALA A 22 30.35 -3.11 -32.09
CA ALA A 22 30.46 -1.71 -31.69
C ALA A 22 29.82 -1.35 -30.32
N TYR A 23 30.68 -0.96 -29.40
CA TYR A 23 30.34 -0.12 -28.23
C TYR A 23 30.27 1.35 -28.67
N PRO A 24 29.73 2.27 -27.82
CA PRO A 24 29.59 3.68 -28.15
C PRO A 24 30.90 4.27 -28.65
N ASN A 25 30.84 5.26 -29.52
CA ASN A 25 31.98 5.92 -30.15
C ASN A 25 32.97 6.45 -29.08
N ASN A 26 33.87 5.58 -28.63
CA ASN A 26 34.78 5.80 -27.49
C ASN A 26 35.79 6.94 -27.77
N GLN A 27 35.77 7.42 -29.01
CA GLN A 27 36.58 8.51 -29.52
C GLN A 27 35.99 9.88 -29.19
N GLU A 28 34.66 9.99 -29.00
CA GLU A 28 33.97 11.26 -28.75
C GLU A 28 33.73 11.51 -27.25
N TRP A 29 33.26 10.49 -26.51
CA TRP A 29 33.00 10.58 -25.06
C TRP A 29 33.87 9.61 -24.26
N HIS A 30 35.16 9.91 -24.20
CA HIS A 30 36.11 9.24 -23.31
C HIS A 30 36.04 9.80 -21.88
N TYR A 31 36.69 9.12 -20.93
CA TYR A 31 36.54 9.40 -19.49
C TYR A 31 36.81 10.86 -19.10
N GLU A 32 37.81 11.50 -19.70
CA GLU A 32 38.15 12.90 -19.42
C GLU A 32 37.04 13.86 -19.86
N ASN A 33 36.47 13.68 -21.06
CA ASN A 33 35.34 14.48 -21.54
C ASN A 33 34.09 14.31 -20.66
N ILE A 34 33.86 13.10 -20.13
CA ILE A 34 32.74 12.85 -19.21
C ILE A 34 32.97 13.57 -17.87
N LEU A 35 34.18 13.51 -17.31
CA LEU A 35 34.52 14.26 -16.10
C LEU A 35 34.39 15.76 -16.30
N GLU A 36 34.83 16.26 -17.46
CA GLU A 36 34.71 17.68 -17.80
C GLU A 36 33.25 18.10 -17.94
N ALA A 37 32.40 17.27 -18.55
CA ALA A 37 30.96 17.49 -18.62
C ALA A 37 30.30 17.60 -17.23
N PHE A 38 30.79 16.89 -16.21
CA PHE A 38 30.29 17.07 -14.85
C PHE A 38 30.66 18.44 -14.24
N THR A 39 31.63 19.16 -14.81
CA THR A 39 32.06 20.49 -14.35
C THR A 39 31.58 21.64 -15.24
N ASN A 40 31.12 21.35 -16.46
CA ASN A 40 30.71 22.31 -17.47
C ASN A 40 29.28 22.00 -17.99
N GLU A 41 28.38 22.96 -17.81
CA GLU A 41 26.95 22.80 -18.13
C GLU A 41 26.66 22.58 -19.62
N GLU A 42 27.40 23.23 -20.51
CA GLU A 42 27.24 23.09 -21.96
C GLU A 42 27.67 21.67 -22.40
N LYS A 43 28.82 21.21 -21.90
CA LYS A 43 29.29 19.84 -22.13
C LYS A 43 28.38 18.78 -21.51
N MET A 44 27.73 19.06 -20.38
CA MET A 44 26.71 18.18 -19.82
C MET A 44 25.49 18.06 -20.74
N CYS A 45 25.02 19.18 -21.32
CA CYS A 45 23.92 19.15 -22.28
C CYS A 45 24.26 18.30 -23.50
N ASP A 46 25.46 18.44 -24.05
CA ASP A 46 25.91 17.65 -25.21
C ASP A 46 26.07 16.17 -24.86
N PHE A 47 26.55 15.86 -23.64
CA PHE A 47 26.63 14.49 -23.15
C PHE A 47 25.24 13.84 -23.03
N VAL A 48 24.26 14.57 -22.48
CA VAL A 48 22.87 14.10 -22.34
C VAL A 48 22.24 13.89 -23.71
N LYS A 49 22.37 14.83 -24.65
CA LYS A 49 21.88 14.68 -26.04
C LYS A 49 22.50 13.44 -26.69
N HIS A 50 23.82 13.30 -26.62
CA HIS A 50 24.52 12.15 -27.16
C HIS A 50 24.02 10.83 -26.55
N LYS A 51 23.72 10.77 -25.25
CA LYS A 51 23.15 9.58 -24.59
C LYS A 51 21.70 9.29 -24.95
N LEU A 52 20.92 10.31 -25.29
CA LEU A 52 19.54 10.16 -25.75
C LEU A 52 19.47 9.70 -27.21
N GLU A 53 20.39 10.18 -28.06
CA GLU A 53 20.43 9.89 -29.49
C GLU A 53 21.09 8.54 -29.81
N ASN A 54 22.08 8.12 -29.01
CA ASN A 54 22.74 6.83 -29.21
C ASN A 54 21.98 5.71 -28.51
N LYS A 55 21.74 4.62 -29.25
CA LYS A 55 21.05 3.44 -28.73
C LYS A 55 21.74 2.97 -27.43
N PRO A 56 20.97 2.72 -26.35
CA PRO A 56 21.53 2.15 -25.13
C PRO A 56 22.33 0.90 -25.48
N THR A 57 23.38 0.65 -24.70
CA THR A 57 24.20 -0.56 -24.81
C THR A 57 23.29 -1.78 -24.88
N THR A 58 23.63 -2.76 -25.73
CA THR A 58 22.87 -4.01 -25.98
C THR A 58 22.65 -4.88 -24.75
N HIS A 59 23.12 -4.45 -23.58
CA HIS A 59 22.87 -5.12 -22.30
C HIS A 59 21.41 -4.92 -21.91
N ALA A 60 20.62 -5.97 -22.08
CA ALA A 60 19.25 -6.01 -21.62
C ALA A 60 19.22 -5.81 -20.09
N ILE A 61 18.72 -4.65 -19.65
CA ILE A 61 18.41 -4.43 -18.23
C ILE A 61 17.36 -5.47 -17.85
N PRO A 62 17.56 -6.28 -16.80
CA PRO A 62 16.56 -7.23 -16.36
C PRO A 62 15.19 -6.55 -16.21
N PRO A 63 14.10 -7.14 -16.72
CA PRO A 63 12.78 -6.52 -16.73
C PRO A 63 12.34 -5.98 -15.36
N ALA A 64 12.72 -6.66 -14.28
CA ALA A 64 12.45 -6.21 -12.91
C ALA A 64 13.05 -4.82 -12.63
N ILE A 65 14.34 -4.63 -12.89
CA ILE A 65 15.06 -3.36 -12.68
C ILE A 65 14.54 -2.28 -13.64
N ALA A 66 14.30 -2.62 -14.92
CA ALA A 66 13.72 -1.69 -15.89
C ALA A 66 12.35 -1.15 -15.44
N THR A 67 11.52 -2.02 -14.87
CA THR A 67 10.21 -1.66 -14.33
C THR A 67 10.34 -0.69 -13.15
N LYS A 68 11.36 -0.86 -12.30
CA LYS A 68 11.64 0.04 -11.17
C LYS A 68 12.06 1.44 -11.64
N PHE A 69 12.90 1.53 -12.66
CA PHE A 69 13.25 2.82 -13.28
C PHE A 69 12.04 3.47 -13.96
N LYS A 70 11.24 2.71 -14.71
CA LYS A 70 10.03 3.21 -15.40
C LYS A 70 9.03 3.86 -14.44
N TYR A 71 8.83 3.27 -13.25
CA TYR A 71 7.88 3.79 -12.26
C TYR A 71 8.51 4.74 -11.24
N LEU A 72 9.78 5.12 -11.42
CA LEU A 72 10.54 5.96 -10.48
C LEU A 72 10.38 5.46 -9.03
N ASP A 73 10.44 4.14 -8.85
CA ASP A 73 10.17 3.49 -7.56
C ASP A 73 11.24 3.89 -6.53
N ARG A 74 10.97 4.97 -5.79
CA ARG A 74 11.88 5.50 -4.76
C ARG A 74 12.06 4.50 -3.62
N GLU A 75 11.07 3.63 -3.40
CA GLU A 75 11.13 2.60 -2.36
C GLU A 75 12.09 1.47 -2.74
N PHE A 76 12.29 1.22 -4.04
CA PHE A 76 13.30 0.27 -4.52
C PHE A 76 14.68 0.51 -3.91
N PHE A 77 15.18 1.75 -4.00
CA PHE A 77 16.50 2.11 -3.44
C PHE A 77 16.47 2.33 -1.93
N ARG A 78 15.32 2.65 -1.32
CA ARG A 78 15.21 2.77 0.15
C ARG A 78 15.44 1.45 0.86
N THR A 79 15.10 0.34 0.23
CA THR A 79 15.33 -0.99 0.79
C THR A 79 16.79 -1.44 0.70
N PHE A 80 17.66 -0.67 0.04
CA PHE A 80 19.08 -1.01 -0.04
C PHE A 80 19.72 -0.86 1.34
N THR A 81 20.42 -1.89 1.77
CA THR A 81 21.07 -1.95 3.06
C THR A 81 22.54 -2.30 2.91
N ARG A 82 23.39 -1.72 3.76
CA ARG A 82 24.80 -2.07 3.84
C ARG A 82 25.02 -3.41 4.54
N ASN A 83 24.01 -3.93 5.23
CA ASN A 83 24.12 -5.17 5.98
C ASN A 83 23.88 -6.39 5.09
N LYS A 84 24.96 -7.09 4.73
CA LYS A 84 24.94 -8.29 3.87
C LYS A 84 23.99 -9.40 4.36
N ARG A 85 23.71 -9.47 5.68
CA ARG A 85 22.82 -10.51 6.26
C ARG A 85 21.34 -10.29 5.93
N ILE A 86 20.92 -9.04 5.77
CA ILE A 86 19.54 -8.64 5.50
C ILE A 86 19.39 -7.98 4.13
N MET A 87 20.39 -8.16 3.26
CA MET A 87 20.42 -7.59 1.92
C MET A 87 19.32 -8.25 1.07
N PRO A 88 18.33 -7.49 0.59
CA PRO A 88 17.23 -8.04 -0.18
C PRO A 88 17.73 -8.56 -1.54
N ALA A 89 17.00 -9.52 -2.12
CA ALA A 89 17.40 -10.22 -3.34
C ALA A 89 17.66 -9.26 -4.52
N HIS A 90 16.81 -8.24 -4.70
CA HIS A 90 16.98 -7.28 -5.79
C HIS A 90 18.23 -6.39 -5.64
N GLN A 91 18.69 -6.14 -4.41
CA GLN A 91 19.96 -5.44 -4.20
C GLN A 91 21.15 -6.34 -4.58
N LYS A 92 21.08 -7.65 -4.29
CA LYS A 92 22.10 -8.60 -4.73
C LYS A 92 22.22 -8.63 -6.25
N GLU A 93 21.10 -8.74 -6.95
CA GLU A 93 21.06 -8.72 -8.42
C GLU A 93 21.63 -7.42 -8.99
N PHE A 94 21.28 -6.27 -8.38
CA PHE A 94 21.85 -4.98 -8.78
C PHE A 94 23.37 -4.94 -8.57
N ASP A 95 23.84 -5.36 -7.39
CA ASP A 95 25.27 -5.37 -7.05
C ASP A 95 26.06 -6.32 -7.97
N GLU A 96 25.51 -7.47 -8.34
CA GLU A 96 26.12 -8.39 -9.30
C GLU A 96 26.29 -7.77 -10.69
N ILE A 97 25.25 -7.14 -11.22
CA ILE A 97 25.29 -6.45 -12.51
C ILE A 97 26.29 -5.29 -12.46
N PHE A 98 26.29 -4.53 -11.36
CA PHE A 98 27.18 -3.42 -11.15
C PHE A 98 28.65 -3.88 -11.07
N ASN A 99 28.93 -4.94 -10.32
CA ASN A 99 30.28 -5.52 -10.23
C ASN A 99 30.76 -6.10 -11.56
N LEU A 100 29.87 -6.74 -12.32
CA LEU A 100 30.17 -7.24 -13.66
C LEU A 100 30.52 -6.08 -14.61
N ALA A 101 29.79 -4.97 -14.55
CA ALA A 101 30.10 -3.77 -15.31
C ALA A 101 31.46 -3.17 -14.93
N ILE A 102 31.80 -3.12 -13.63
CA ILE A 102 33.12 -2.69 -13.15
C ILE A 102 34.23 -3.60 -13.68
N ALA A 103 34.06 -4.93 -13.59
CA ALA A 103 35.05 -5.89 -14.05
C ALA A 103 35.32 -5.74 -15.56
N ASN A 104 34.25 -5.63 -16.36
CA ASN A 104 34.35 -5.39 -17.81
C ASN A 104 35.06 -4.08 -18.14
N TYR A 105 34.79 -3.01 -17.37
CA TYR A 105 35.47 -1.74 -17.53
C TYR A 105 36.97 -1.86 -17.23
N LYS A 106 37.33 -2.45 -16.08
CA LYS A 106 38.73 -2.65 -15.69
C LYS A 106 39.52 -3.45 -16.73
N GLY A 107 38.94 -4.55 -17.22
CA GLY A 107 39.56 -5.41 -18.23
C GLY A 107 39.79 -4.71 -19.57
N LYS A 108 38.89 -3.81 -19.99
CA LYS A 108 39.03 -3.05 -21.25
C LYS A 108 40.05 -1.91 -21.17
N HIS A 109 40.20 -1.29 -20.01
CA HIS A 109 41.03 -0.10 -19.83
C HIS A 109 42.39 -0.37 -19.21
N ASN A 110 42.79 -1.66 -19.08
CA ASN A 110 44.03 -2.07 -18.41
C ASN A 110 44.23 -1.39 -17.04
N VAL A 111 43.13 -1.19 -16.31
CA VAL A 111 43.19 -0.62 -14.96
C VAL A 111 43.65 -1.73 -14.03
N THR A 112 44.96 -1.82 -13.81
CA THR A 112 45.56 -2.73 -12.84
C THR A 112 45.09 -2.38 -11.43
N ASN A 113 44.74 -3.39 -10.63
CA ASN A 113 44.22 -3.25 -9.26
C ASN A 113 45.25 -2.70 -8.25
N GLU A 114 46.27 -1.99 -8.70
CA GLU A 114 47.29 -1.41 -7.83
C GLU A 114 46.69 -0.19 -7.11
N LYS A 115 46.24 -0.47 -5.88
CA LYS A 115 45.69 0.45 -4.85
C LYS A 115 44.18 0.71 -4.97
N GLU A 116 43.39 -0.23 -4.43
CA GLU A 116 41.95 -0.09 -4.14
C GLU A 116 41.58 1.19 -3.35
N THR A 117 42.53 1.83 -2.68
CA THR A 117 42.33 3.09 -1.95
C THR A 117 41.98 4.27 -2.85
N THR A 118 42.39 4.28 -4.13
CA THR A 118 42.17 5.45 -5.01
C THR A 118 40.81 5.40 -5.72
N ILE A 119 40.28 4.21 -5.99
CA ILE A 119 39.02 4.00 -6.72
C ILE A 119 37.81 4.41 -5.86
N ASN A 120 37.83 4.13 -4.56
CA ASN A 120 36.78 4.62 -3.65
C ASN A 120 36.73 6.16 -3.64
N SER A 121 37.87 6.86 -3.77
CA SER A 121 37.89 8.32 -3.87
C SER A 121 37.23 8.83 -5.16
N SER A 122 37.44 8.13 -6.29
CA SER A 122 36.85 8.49 -7.59
C SER A 122 35.36 8.19 -7.65
N SER A 123 34.91 7.06 -7.09
CA SER A 123 33.48 6.74 -6.94
C SER A 123 32.79 7.72 -6.01
N THR A 124 33.43 8.14 -4.91
CA THR A 124 32.89 9.21 -4.06
C THR A 124 32.89 10.57 -4.74
N LYS A 125 33.88 10.88 -5.60
CA LYS A 125 33.90 12.12 -6.40
C LYS A 125 32.84 12.11 -7.51
N LEU A 126 32.57 10.96 -8.13
CA LEU A 126 31.48 10.80 -9.10
C LEU A 126 30.12 10.86 -8.41
N LEU A 127 29.94 10.20 -7.26
CA LEU A 127 28.72 10.31 -6.45
C LEU A 127 28.52 11.74 -5.97
N HIS A 128 29.54 12.38 -5.39
CA HIS A 128 29.50 13.77 -4.96
C HIS A 128 29.26 14.71 -6.15
N GLY A 129 29.90 14.46 -7.29
CA GLY A 129 29.66 15.17 -8.54
C GLY A 129 28.23 14.98 -9.04
N PHE A 130 27.65 13.78 -8.93
CA PHE A 130 26.24 13.52 -9.21
C PHE A 130 25.31 14.20 -8.22
N TYR A 131 25.65 14.27 -6.93
CA TYR A 131 24.86 14.96 -5.90
C TYR A 131 24.91 16.49 -6.08
N GLU A 132 26.08 17.05 -6.39
CA GLU A 132 26.24 18.48 -6.67
C GLU A 132 25.67 18.87 -8.03
N ASN A 133 25.81 18.04 -9.07
CA ASN A 133 25.07 18.24 -10.32
C ASN A 133 23.58 18.03 -10.13
N ARG A 134 23.14 17.13 -9.26
CA ARG A 134 21.72 17.00 -8.92
C ARG A 134 21.21 18.29 -8.30
N LYS A 135 22.00 19.00 -7.49
CA LYS A 135 21.62 20.34 -6.99
C LYS A 135 21.62 21.42 -8.07
N ARG A 136 22.45 21.29 -9.13
CA ARG A 136 22.52 22.25 -10.24
C ARG A 136 21.48 21.99 -11.34
N ILE A 137 21.18 20.73 -11.64
CA ILE A 137 20.25 20.29 -12.69
C ILE A 137 18.81 20.29 -12.17
N PHE A 138 18.59 19.98 -10.89
CA PHE A 138 17.27 20.18 -10.29
C PHE A 138 17.16 21.65 -9.91
N VAL A 139 16.56 22.41 -10.82
CA VAL A 139 16.04 23.75 -10.53
C VAL A 139 15.30 23.67 -9.19
N PRO A 140 15.69 24.45 -8.18
CA PRO A 140 14.98 24.49 -6.90
C PRO A 140 13.49 24.69 -7.18
N LEU A 141 12.66 23.74 -6.73
CA LEU A 141 11.23 23.85 -6.91
C LEU A 141 10.74 25.13 -6.21
N GLU A 142 9.88 25.87 -6.89
CA GLU A 142 9.32 27.11 -6.34
C GLU A 142 8.52 26.79 -5.07
N ARG A 143 8.47 27.74 -4.12
CA ARG A 143 7.54 27.60 -3.00
C ARG A 143 6.11 27.68 -3.53
N LEU A 144 5.24 26.83 -3.01
CA LEU A 144 3.81 26.85 -3.33
C LEU A 144 3.22 28.20 -2.92
N SER A 145 2.54 28.89 -3.84
CA SER A 145 1.84 30.14 -3.52
C SER A 145 0.69 29.89 -2.55
N GLU A 146 0.32 30.90 -1.77
CA GLU A 146 -0.89 30.87 -0.96
C GLU A 146 -2.15 31.08 -1.83
N ASP A 147 -2.04 31.70 -3.00
CA ASP A 147 -3.17 31.86 -3.93
C ASP A 147 -3.14 30.75 -5.00
N PRO A 148 -4.13 29.84 -5.05
CA PRO A 148 -4.19 28.81 -6.09
C PRO A 148 -4.31 29.37 -7.51
N ALA A 149 -4.73 30.63 -7.71
CA ALA A 149 -4.80 31.27 -9.02
C ALA A 149 -3.41 31.52 -9.63
N GLU A 150 -2.36 31.60 -8.79
CA GLU A 150 -0.97 31.82 -9.23
C GLU A 150 -0.26 30.53 -9.66
N LEU A 151 -0.92 29.38 -9.57
CA LEU A 151 -0.34 28.09 -9.96
C LEU A 151 -0.13 27.99 -11.47
N LYS A 152 1.07 27.55 -11.86
CA LYS A 152 1.50 27.32 -13.24
C LYS A 152 0.92 26.02 -13.81
N TYR A 153 1.13 25.80 -15.11
CA TYR A 153 0.81 24.53 -15.80
C TYR A 153 -0.66 24.11 -15.74
N ASN A 154 -1.59 25.07 -15.65
CA ASN A 154 -3.03 24.84 -15.47
C ASN A 154 -3.44 24.16 -14.15
N LEU A 155 -2.53 24.00 -13.18
CA LEU A 155 -2.84 23.41 -11.88
C LEU A 155 -3.85 24.27 -11.09
N GLY A 156 -3.88 25.58 -11.35
CA GLY A 156 -4.88 26.49 -10.78
C GLY A 156 -6.34 26.09 -11.08
N LYS A 157 -6.60 25.33 -12.15
CA LYS A 157 -7.97 24.85 -12.48
C LYS A 157 -8.47 23.74 -11.54
N LEU A 158 -7.56 23.10 -10.79
CA LEU A 158 -7.90 22.05 -9.83
C LEU A 158 -8.36 22.63 -8.48
N PHE A 159 -8.14 23.93 -8.27
CA PHE A 159 -8.36 24.61 -7.00
C PHE A 159 -9.23 25.88 -7.19
N PRO A 160 -9.91 26.36 -6.12
CA PRO A 160 -10.07 25.68 -4.84
C PRO A 160 -10.99 24.45 -4.95
N VAL A 161 -10.77 23.44 -4.11
CA VAL A 161 -11.61 22.24 -4.06
C VAL A 161 -12.95 22.60 -3.41
N LYS A 162 -14.00 22.66 -4.24
CA LYS A 162 -15.36 23.05 -3.79
C LYS A 162 -16.22 21.89 -3.29
N ASP A 163 -16.02 20.71 -3.86
CA ASP A 163 -16.83 19.53 -3.54
C ASP A 163 -16.07 18.59 -2.59
N ARG A 164 -16.72 18.21 -1.48
CA ARG A 164 -16.21 17.21 -0.55
C ARG A 164 -15.97 15.85 -1.21
N LYS A 165 -16.71 15.51 -2.28
CA LYS A 165 -16.47 14.26 -3.03
C LYS A 165 -15.10 14.24 -3.70
N LYS A 166 -14.63 15.41 -4.16
CA LYS A 166 -13.30 15.59 -4.76
C LYS A 166 -12.15 15.56 -3.74
N LEU A 167 -12.45 15.55 -2.43
CA LEU A 167 -11.39 15.40 -1.41
C LEU A 167 -10.61 14.08 -1.55
N LYS A 168 -11.21 13.05 -2.16
CA LYS A 168 -10.51 11.79 -2.47
C LYS A 168 -9.40 11.98 -3.52
N GLU A 169 -9.55 12.96 -4.40
CA GLU A 169 -8.60 13.28 -5.47
C GLU A 169 -7.46 14.19 -4.98
N VAL A 170 -7.57 14.77 -3.78
CA VAL A 170 -6.55 15.68 -3.23
C VAL A 170 -5.19 15.00 -3.08
N ILE A 171 -5.15 13.69 -2.88
CA ILE A 171 -3.88 12.93 -2.84
C ILE A 171 -3.17 13.01 -4.19
N GLU A 172 -3.89 12.84 -5.29
CA GLU A 172 -3.33 12.92 -6.64
C GLU A 172 -2.99 14.37 -7.00
N MET A 173 -3.84 15.33 -6.63
CA MET A 173 -3.55 16.76 -6.82
C MET A 173 -2.28 17.19 -6.07
N LYS A 174 -2.07 16.71 -4.85
CA LYS A 174 -0.81 16.92 -4.09
C LYS A 174 0.39 16.32 -4.81
N ARG A 175 0.24 15.11 -5.38
CA ARG A 175 1.30 14.49 -6.15
C ARG A 175 1.68 15.34 -7.36
N CYS A 176 0.69 15.86 -8.10
CA CYS A 176 0.94 16.79 -9.22
C CYS A 176 1.61 18.09 -8.75
N LEU A 177 1.19 18.68 -7.63
CA LEU A 177 1.84 19.87 -7.07
C LEU A 177 3.31 19.59 -6.69
N ALA A 178 3.62 18.41 -6.15
CA ALA A 178 4.96 18.04 -5.71
C ALA A 178 5.99 17.90 -6.86
N GLU A 179 5.52 17.87 -8.12
CA GLU A 179 6.39 17.86 -9.29
C GLU A 179 6.97 19.25 -9.59
N TYR A 180 6.28 20.32 -9.17
CA TYR A 180 6.62 21.71 -9.52
C TYR A 180 6.90 22.59 -8.31
N TYR A 181 6.36 22.25 -7.14
CA TYR A 181 6.38 23.09 -5.95
C TYR A 181 6.90 22.36 -4.73
N THR A 182 7.46 23.14 -3.81
CA THR A 182 7.75 22.73 -2.43
C THR A 182 6.83 23.48 -1.46
N TRP A 183 6.37 22.79 -0.42
CA TRP A 183 5.63 23.40 0.67
C TRP A 183 5.85 22.61 1.96
N ASP A 184 5.72 23.29 3.09
CA ASP A 184 5.91 22.70 4.41
C ASP A 184 4.56 22.30 5.01
N GLY A 185 4.36 21.01 5.26
CA GLY A 185 3.18 20.50 5.97
C GLY A 185 1.91 20.39 5.12
N LYS A 186 0.85 21.09 5.52
CA LYS A 186 -0.49 20.99 4.91
C LYS A 186 -0.63 22.00 3.76
N LEU A 187 -1.55 21.72 2.83
CA LEU A 187 -1.91 22.69 1.81
C LEU A 187 -2.56 23.92 2.47
N PRO A 188 -2.34 25.15 1.96
CA PRO A 188 -3.01 26.35 2.45
C PRO A 188 -4.53 26.21 2.42
N GLU A 189 -5.24 26.88 3.34
CA GLU A 189 -6.70 26.80 3.43
C GLU A 189 -7.41 27.37 2.20
N SER A 190 -6.80 28.37 1.54
CA SER A 190 -7.25 28.96 0.27
C SER A 190 -7.41 27.95 -0.88
N TYR A 191 -6.77 26.78 -0.79
CA TYR A 191 -6.92 25.68 -1.76
C TYR A 191 -8.24 24.90 -1.55
N PHE A 192 -8.99 25.21 -0.50
CA PHE A 192 -10.24 24.54 -0.13
C PHE A 192 -11.35 25.58 0.05
N ASP A 193 -12.37 25.49 -0.81
CA ASP A 193 -13.58 26.30 -0.72
C ASP A 193 -14.76 25.36 -0.46
N LEU A 194 -14.61 24.58 0.62
CA LEU A 194 -15.56 23.53 0.97
C LEU A 194 -16.78 24.17 1.64
N PRO A 195 -18.01 23.67 1.34
CA PRO A 195 -19.18 24.09 2.09
C PRO A 195 -19.01 23.73 3.57
N GLU A 196 -19.65 24.52 4.43
CA GLU A 196 -19.65 24.32 5.88
C GLU A 196 -19.93 22.85 6.24
N LYS A 197 -19.29 22.36 7.31
CA LYS A 197 -19.54 21.00 7.80
C LYS A 197 -20.97 20.91 8.30
N LYS A 198 -21.76 20.10 7.59
CA LYS A 198 -23.13 19.76 7.99
C LYS A 198 -23.11 19.23 9.43
N ARG A 199 -23.97 19.79 10.27
CA ARG A 199 -24.13 19.36 11.67
C ARG A 199 -24.84 18.00 11.69
N PRO A 200 -24.58 17.11 12.68
CA PRO A 200 -25.36 15.89 12.79
C PRO A 200 -26.85 16.23 12.91
N LEU A 201 -27.72 15.38 12.34
CA LEU A 201 -29.15 15.51 12.56
C LEU A 201 -29.43 15.34 14.07
N PRO A 202 -30.09 16.32 14.73
CA PRO A 202 -30.45 16.20 16.14
C PRO A 202 -31.28 14.96 16.42
N THR A 203 -31.20 14.39 17.62
CA THR A 203 -31.96 13.18 17.99
C THR A 203 -33.43 13.46 18.27
N THR A 204 -33.78 14.71 18.58
CA THR A 204 -35.14 15.13 18.93
C THR A 204 -35.68 16.17 17.93
N PRO A 205 -36.98 16.11 17.54
CA PRO A 205 -37.59 17.12 16.67
C PRO A 205 -37.53 18.55 17.22
N GLN A 206 -37.49 18.70 18.55
CA GLN A 206 -37.46 19.98 19.23
C GLN A 206 -36.14 20.73 18.99
N GLU A 207 -35.04 20.03 18.76
CA GLU A 207 -33.74 20.66 18.44
C GLU A 207 -33.63 21.12 16.99
N LEU A 208 -34.55 20.69 16.12
CA LEU A 208 -34.60 21.16 14.74
C LEU A 208 -35.10 22.61 14.65
N SER A 209 -34.65 23.33 13.63
CA SER A 209 -35.17 24.67 13.32
C SER A 209 -36.69 24.63 13.11
N SER A 210 -37.40 25.70 13.47
CA SER A 210 -38.86 25.82 13.37
C SER A 210 -39.43 25.31 12.04
N ARG A 211 -38.77 25.62 10.91
CA ARG A 211 -39.14 25.15 9.57
C ARG A 211 -39.27 23.63 9.44
N PHE A 212 -38.45 22.84 10.14
CA PHE A 212 -38.56 21.38 10.12
C PHE A 212 -39.60 20.85 11.10
N ARG A 213 -39.94 21.61 12.15
CA ARG A 213 -40.91 21.16 13.17
C ARG A 213 -42.30 20.96 12.58
N GLU A 214 -42.63 21.68 11.51
CA GLU A 214 -43.89 21.55 10.76
C GLU A 214 -44.09 20.18 10.11
N PHE A 215 -43.00 19.44 9.85
CA PHE A 215 -43.10 18.09 9.29
C PHE A 215 -43.55 17.04 10.32
N PHE A 216 -43.49 17.33 11.63
CA PHE A 216 -43.76 16.33 12.66
C PHE A 216 -45.20 16.40 13.19
N PRO A 217 -45.85 15.24 13.43
CA PRO A 217 -45.33 13.88 13.27
C PRO A 217 -45.32 13.40 11.81
N ILE A 218 -44.17 12.91 11.32
CA ILE A 218 -44.06 12.34 9.96
C ILE A 218 -44.66 10.92 9.98
N ASP A 219 -45.97 10.82 9.73
CA ASP A 219 -46.66 9.53 9.53
C ASP A 219 -46.54 9.09 8.06
N LEU A 220 -45.46 8.38 7.77
CA LEU A 220 -45.13 7.87 6.43
C LEU A 220 -46.13 6.85 5.87
N ALA A 221 -46.94 6.19 6.72
CA ALA A 221 -48.01 5.34 6.21
C ALA A 221 -49.06 6.15 5.42
N LYS A 222 -49.09 7.48 5.66
CA LYS A 222 -49.99 8.40 4.99
C LYS A 222 -49.28 9.34 4.02
N ASN A 223 -47.97 9.63 4.20
CA ASN A 223 -47.31 10.66 3.41
C ASN A 223 -45.82 10.44 3.10
N THR A 224 -45.52 9.55 2.14
CA THR A 224 -44.15 9.34 1.61
C THR A 224 -43.54 10.62 1.04
N ILE A 225 -44.36 11.52 0.47
CA ILE A 225 -43.91 12.76 -0.17
C ILE A 225 -43.32 13.73 0.85
N GLU A 226 -43.96 13.90 2.01
CA GLU A 226 -43.47 14.76 3.09
C GLU A 226 -42.14 14.26 3.68
N ALA A 227 -41.97 12.95 3.82
CA ALA A 227 -40.73 12.37 4.30
C ALA A 227 -39.56 12.57 3.32
N THR A 228 -39.79 12.35 2.03
CA THR A 228 -38.77 12.63 0.99
C THR A 228 -38.39 14.11 1.00
N LYS A 229 -39.39 15.00 1.06
CA LYS A 229 -39.16 16.45 1.16
C LYS A 229 -38.37 16.84 2.41
N PHE A 230 -38.68 16.24 3.57
CA PHE A 230 -37.92 16.43 4.79
C PHE A 230 -36.45 16.02 4.62
N ILE A 231 -36.18 14.85 4.04
CA ILE A 231 -34.81 14.34 3.85
C ILE A 231 -34.02 15.20 2.87
N GLU A 232 -34.63 15.61 1.77
CA GLU A 232 -34.01 16.51 0.80
C GLU A 232 -33.63 17.84 1.47
N GLU A 233 -34.55 18.44 2.22
CA GLU A 233 -34.33 19.74 2.84
C GLU A 233 -33.39 19.66 4.05
N ALA A 234 -33.56 18.66 4.92
CA ALA A 234 -32.68 18.40 6.05
C ALA A 234 -31.28 18.02 5.56
N GLY A 235 -31.17 17.28 4.46
CA GLY A 235 -29.91 16.88 3.85
C GLY A 235 -29.06 18.06 3.36
N LEU A 236 -29.64 19.24 3.12
CA LEU A 236 -28.88 20.45 2.80
C LEU A 236 -28.12 21.00 4.01
N ARG A 237 -28.67 20.84 5.22
CA ARG A 237 -28.15 21.46 6.46
C ARG A 237 -27.47 20.46 7.41
N TYR A 238 -27.95 19.23 7.42
CA TYR A 238 -27.56 18.20 8.37
C TYR A 238 -26.90 17.00 7.68
N SER A 239 -26.00 16.37 8.42
CA SER A 239 -25.46 15.06 8.10
C SER A 239 -26.43 14.01 8.62
N ILE A 240 -27.21 13.42 7.72
CA ILE A 240 -28.20 12.40 8.05
C ILE A 240 -27.47 11.06 8.18
N SER A 241 -27.49 10.50 9.40
CA SER A 241 -27.08 9.12 9.64
C SER A 241 -28.30 8.20 9.46
N TYR A 242 -28.10 7.06 8.82
CA TYR A 242 -29.14 6.05 8.67
C TYR A 242 -28.84 4.86 9.59
N PRO A 243 -29.85 4.33 10.28
CA PRO A 243 -31.27 4.70 10.24
C PRO A 243 -31.55 6.01 11.01
N ILE A 244 -32.53 6.79 10.55
CA ILE A 244 -32.92 8.04 11.23
C ILE A 244 -33.54 7.67 12.60
N PRO A 245 -33.22 8.40 13.69
CA PRO A 245 -33.81 8.18 15.00
C PRO A 245 -35.34 8.08 14.96
N ARG A 246 -35.91 7.15 15.73
CA ARG A 246 -37.37 6.87 15.71
C ARG A 246 -38.19 8.04 16.21
N GLU A 247 -37.60 8.86 17.08
CA GLU A 247 -38.15 10.09 17.65
C GLU A 247 -38.37 11.15 16.57
N ILE A 248 -37.57 11.10 15.50
CA ILE A 248 -37.71 11.94 14.32
C ILE A 248 -38.65 11.25 13.34
N MET A 249 -38.32 10.02 12.96
CA MET A 249 -38.99 9.37 11.86
C MET A 249 -39.21 7.89 12.16
N THR A 250 -40.47 7.52 12.27
CA THR A 250 -40.87 6.15 12.60
C THR A 250 -40.81 5.21 11.40
N ALA A 251 -40.93 5.71 10.18
CA ALA A 251 -40.90 4.83 9.02
C ALA A 251 -39.61 4.85 8.22
N ASN A 252 -39.62 3.99 7.21
CA ASN A 252 -38.49 3.70 6.35
C ASN A 252 -38.39 4.76 5.25
N PRO A 253 -37.31 5.56 5.22
CA PRO A 253 -37.08 6.57 4.19
C PRO A 253 -36.56 6.01 2.87
N THR A 254 -36.38 4.69 2.78
CA THR A 254 -35.76 4.03 1.64
C THR A 254 -36.75 3.08 1.00
N ASP A 255 -36.54 2.78 -0.29
CA ASP A 255 -37.35 1.79 -1.01
C ASP A 255 -37.06 0.34 -0.58
N LYS A 256 -36.22 0.13 0.43
CA LYS A 256 -35.87 -1.20 0.93
C LYS A 256 -37.04 -1.80 1.71
N PRO A 257 -37.29 -3.11 1.66
CA PRO A 257 -38.23 -3.74 2.58
C PRO A 257 -37.75 -3.65 4.04
N THR A 258 -38.70 -3.68 4.98
CA THR A 258 -38.39 -3.87 6.41
C THR A 258 -37.73 -5.23 6.62
N LEU A 259 -36.77 -5.30 7.53
CA LEU A 259 -36.16 -6.58 7.91
C LEU A 259 -37.23 -7.53 8.48
N PRO A 260 -37.40 -8.76 7.93
CA PRO A 260 -38.28 -9.77 8.50
C PRO A 260 -37.95 -10.07 9.96
N LEU A 261 -38.95 -10.46 10.76
CA LEU A 261 -38.74 -10.86 12.15
C LEU A 261 -38.09 -12.25 12.22
N ASP A 262 -38.52 -13.17 11.35
CA ASP A 262 -37.91 -14.50 11.23
C ASP A 262 -36.70 -14.46 10.29
N HIS A 263 -35.54 -14.90 10.80
CA HIS A 263 -34.30 -14.96 10.02
C HIS A 263 -34.39 -15.96 8.87
N ASN A 264 -35.26 -16.98 8.95
CA ASN A 264 -35.44 -17.98 7.90
C ASN A 264 -36.09 -17.41 6.63
N GLU A 265 -36.74 -16.25 6.72
CA GLU A 265 -37.30 -15.56 5.55
C GLU A 265 -36.20 -14.91 4.68
N ILE A 266 -34.99 -14.73 5.21
CA ILE A 266 -33.86 -14.14 4.49
C ILE A 266 -33.12 -15.22 3.69
N LYS A 267 -33.68 -15.56 2.53
CA LYS A 267 -33.10 -16.54 1.60
C LYS A 267 -31.83 -16.05 0.89
N GLU A 268 -31.64 -14.73 0.81
CA GLU A 268 -30.54 -14.14 0.02
C GLU A 268 -29.16 -14.27 0.67
N PHE A 269 -29.09 -14.37 2.00
CA PHE A 269 -27.83 -14.22 2.73
C PHE A 269 -27.34 -15.48 3.45
N ASN A 270 -28.00 -16.63 3.29
CA ASN A 270 -27.65 -17.90 3.95
C ASN A 270 -27.21 -17.69 5.41
N LEU A 271 -28.02 -16.95 6.19
CA LEU A 271 -27.77 -16.73 7.61
C LEU A 271 -28.07 -18.04 8.35
N THR A 272 -27.17 -19.02 8.24
CA THR A 272 -27.40 -20.39 8.73
C THR A 272 -27.30 -20.48 10.25
N VAL A 273 -26.72 -19.47 10.92
CA VAL A 273 -26.47 -19.49 12.37
C VAL A 273 -26.80 -18.13 12.98
N LEU A 274 -27.31 -18.16 14.21
CA LEU A 274 -27.50 -16.99 15.06
C LEU A 274 -26.15 -16.28 15.28
N ILE A 275 -26.19 -14.95 15.38
CA ILE A 275 -25.00 -14.11 15.46
C ILE A 275 -24.34 -14.29 16.82
N ALA A 276 -23.31 -15.12 16.90
CA ALA A 276 -22.60 -15.45 18.14
C ALA A 276 -21.44 -14.50 18.45
N MET A 277 -20.84 -13.89 17.43
CA MET A 277 -19.68 -12.99 17.58
C MET A 277 -20.02 -11.54 17.23
N THR A 278 -19.39 -10.59 17.94
CA THR A 278 -19.52 -9.15 17.66
C THR A 278 -19.06 -8.79 16.25
N LYS A 279 -18.01 -9.45 15.73
CA LYS A 279 -17.53 -9.24 14.36
C LYS A 279 -18.57 -9.68 13.32
N GLN A 280 -19.17 -10.86 13.52
CA GLN A 280 -20.29 -11.34 12.69
C GLN A 280 -21.47 -10.37 12.74
N LEU A 281 -21.76 -9.77 13.90
CA LEU A 281 -22.83 -8.77 14.01
C LEU A 281 -22.60 -7.58 13.08
N VAL A 282 -21.39 -7.01 13.09
CA VAL A 282 -21.07 -5.85 12.24
C VAL A 282 -21.15 -6.20 10.75
N GLU A 283 -20.59 -7.35 10.37
CA GLU A 283 -20.61 -7.82 8.98
C GLU A 283 -22.03 -8.14 8.50
N THR A 284 -22.82 -8.86 9.32
CA THR A 284 -24.23 -9.18 9.04
C THR A 284 -25.09 -7.91 8.98
N VAL A 285 -24.94 -6.95 9.90
CA VAL A 285 -25.65 -5.66 9.84
C VAL A 285 -25.33 -4.94 8.53
N ARG A 286 -24.05 -4.88 8.15
CA ARG A 286 -23.60 -4.21 6.93
C ARG A 286 -24.20 -4.88 5.69
N LEU A 287 -24.20 -6.21 5.66
CA LEU A 287 -24.76 -7.01 4.59
C LEU A 287 -26.28 -6.82 4.49
N LEU A 288 -27.01 -6.96 5.59
CA LEU A 288 -28.46 -6.77 5.65
C LEU A 288 -28.86 -5.35 5.24
N ARG A 289 -28.11 -4.32 5.66
CA ARG A 289 -28.37 -2.92 5.25
C ARG A 289 -28.25 -2.67 3.75
N THR A 290 -27.67 -3.58 2.97
CA THR A 290 -27.67 -3.45 1.51
C THR A 290 -29.06 -3.69 0.92
N LYS A 291 -29.87 -4.56 1.54
CA LYS A 291 -31.19 -5.00 1.03
C LYS A 291 -32.38 -4.58 1.89
N TYR A 292 -32.20 -4.47 3.20
CA TYR A 292 -33.27 -4.22 4.16
C TYR A 292 -33.06 -2.90 4.91
N TYR A 293 -34.16 -2.34 5.42
CA TYR A 293 -34.15 -1.24 6.38
C TYR A 293 -34.56 -1.75 7.77
N PHE A 294 -33.78 -1.37 8.78
CA PHE A 294 -34.08 -1.66 10.18
C PHE A 294 -33.30 -0.73 11.10
N HIS A 295 -33.91 -0.39 12.24
CA HIS A 295 -33.25 0.36 13.32
C HIS A 295 -32.32 -0.52 14.15
N ARG A 296 -32.76 -1.75 14.40
CA ARG A 296 -32.09 -2.73 15.26
C ARG A 296 -32.32 -4.13 14.71
N ILE A 297 -31.32 -5.00 14.80
CA ILE A 297 -31.50 -6.44 14.54
C ILE A 297 -32.34 -7.03 15.68
N PRO A 298 -33.29 -7.93 15.41
CA PRO A 298 -34.04 -8.63 16.46
C PRO A 298 -33.08 -9.27 17.48
N GLU A 299 -33.38 -9.10 18.78
CA GLU A 299 -32.51 -9.63 19.84
C GLU A 299 -32.39 -11.16 19.76
N GLU A 300 -33.43 -11.81 19.26
CA GLU A 300 -33.50 -13.25 18.99
C GLU A 300 -32.42 -13.74 18.02
N TRP A 301 -31.91 -12.87 17.14
CA TRP A 301 -30.86 -13.22 16.18
C TRP A 301 -29.46 -13.14 16.79
N ILE A 302 -29.32 -12.58 17.99
CA ILE A 302 -28.04 -12.27 18.63
C ILE A 302 -27.82 -13.22 19.81
N GLN A 303 -26.86 -14.14 19.66
CA GLN A 303 -26.40 -15.08 20.70
C GLN A 303 -24.98 -14.76 21.19
N ILE A 304 -24.66 -13.48 21.33
CA ILE A 304 -23.38 -13.07 21.88
C ILE A 304 -23.40 -13.33 23.38
N VAL A 305 -22.78 -14.44 23.81
CA VAL A 305 -22.58 -14.75 25.23
C VAL A 305 -21.72 -13.63 25.80
N LYS A 306 -22.31 -12.80 26.66
CA LYS A 306 -21.55 -11.86 27.48
C LYS A 306 -20.69 -12.70 28.41
N VAL A 307 -19.45 -12.94 28.04
CA VAL A 307 -18.46 -13.49 28.96
C VAL A 307 -18.39 -12.50 30.11
N ALA A 308 -19.00 -12.86 31.23
CA ALA A 308 -18.89 -12.09 32.46
C ALA A 308 -17.40 -12.07 32.77
N LYS A 309 -16.75 -10.94 32.50
CA LYS A 309 -15.40 -10.68 32.98
C LYS A 309 -15.53 -10.69 34.50
N ASN A 310 -15.23 -11.83 35.12
CA ASN A 310 -15.18 -11.95 36.57
C ASN A 310 -14.18 -10.91 37.06
N GLY A 311 -14.72 -9.92 37.76
CA GLY A 311 -14.01 -8.71 38.15
C GLY A 311 -12.88 -9.01 39.13
N ASN A 312 -11.69 -8.53 38.77
CA ASN A 312 -10.73 -7.98 39.71
C ASN A 312 -9.70 -7.18 38.93
N GLU A 313 -10.13 -6.10 38.29
CA GLU A 313 -9.24 -5.02 37.89
C GLU A 313 -10.04 -3.71 37.89
N GLU A 314 -10.00 -3.01 39.02
CA GLU A 314 -10.34 -1.60 39.09
C GLU A 314 -9.35 -0.81 38.21
N ARG A 315 -9.83 -0.18 37.13
CA ARG A 315 -9.14 0.96 36.53
C ARG A 315 -10.07 1.85 35.72
N LYS A 316 -10.27 3.04 36.30
CA LYS A 316 -10.25 4.39 35.71
C LYS A 316 -10.80 4.54 34.30
N ASP A 317 -11.94 5.21 34.26
CA ASP A 317 -12.53 5.81 33.09
C ASP A 317 -11.52 6.71 32.36
N THR A 318 -11.35 6.44 31.07
CA THR A 318 -10.83 7.41 30.11
C THR A 318 -11.73 7.33 28.89
N GLU A 319 -12.55 8.37 28.71
CA GLU A 319 -13.29 8.64 27.48
C GLU A 319 -12.29 8.75 26.32
N ILE A 320 -12.40 7.86 25.34
CA ILE A 320 -11.78 8.05 24.03
C ILE A 320 -12.88 7.93 22.98
N ALA A 321 -13.00 9.01 22.20
CA ALA A 321 -13.98 9.24 21.18
C ALA A 321 -13.97 8.18 20.07
N GLU A 322 -15.18 7.82 19.64
CA GLU A 322 -15.50 6.90 18.54
C GLU A 322 -15.02 7.44 17.19
N ASP A 323 -13.86 6.99 16.71
CA ASP A 323 -13.49 7.17 15.30
C ASP A 323 -12.60 6.03 14.77
N THR A 324 -12.93 4.78 15.10
CA THR A 324 -12.18 3.60 14.61
C THR A 324 -13.12 2.43 14.32
N GLN A 325 -13.74 2.44 13.12
CA GLN A 325 -14.76 1.43 12.78
C GLN A 325 -14.36 0.43 11.68
N ASN A 326 -13.06 0.21 11.41
CA ASN A 326 -12.60 -0.90 10.55
C ASN A 326 -11.23 -1.50 10.90
N GLN A 327 -10.61 -1.13 12.03
CA GLN A 327 -9.54 -1.98 12.56
C GLN A 327 -10.25 -3.15 13.21
N ALA A 328 -10.25 -4.31 12.56
CA ALA A 328 -10.45 -5.57 13.26
C ALA A 328 -9.61 -5.48 14.52
N ILE A 329 -10.22 -5.64 15.70
CA ILE A 329 -9.53 -5.60 16.98
C ILE A 329 -8.45 -6.67 16.89
N ARG A 330 -7.24 -6.24 16.54
CA ARG A 330 -6.10 -7.14 16.44
C ARG A 330 -5.73 -7.43 17.87
N VAL A 331 -5.82 -8.69 18.24
CA VAL A 331 -5.44 -9.12 19.57
C VAL A 331 -3.92 -9.30 19.59
N ASP A 332 -3.30 -8.91 20.70
CA ASP A 332 -1.89 -9.15 20.89
C ASP A 332 -1.60 -10.65 20.81
N MET A 333 -0.45 -11.01 20.23
CA MET A 333 -0.06 -12.41 20.10
C MET A 333 0.19 -13.01 21.48
N PRO A 334 -0.47 -14.13 21.85
CA PRO A 334 -0.21 -14.83 23.11
C PRO A 334 1.26 -15.26 23.26
N GLU A 335 1.70 -15.53 24.50
CA GLU A 335 3.10 -15.83 24.80
C GLU A 335 3.44 -17.32 24.67
N SER A 336 2.43 -18.19 24.53
CA SER A 336 2.58 -19.64 24.41
C SER A 336 1.88 -20.20 23.17
N LEU A 337 2.36 -21.37 22.73
CA LEU A 337 1.78 -22.09 21.59
C LEU A 337 0.35 -22.56 21.91
N GLU A 338 0.13 -22.99 23.14
CA GLU A 338 -1.14 -23.53 23.65
C GLU A 338 -2.22 -22.46 23.65
N GLU A 339 -1.89 -21.23 24.07
CA GLU A 339 -2.82 -20.09 24.03
C GLU A 339 -3.17 -19.69 22.60
N VAL A 340 -2.21 -19.71 21.68
CA VAL A 340 -2.49 -19.44 20.25
C VAL A 340 -3.44 -20.49 19.69
N LYS A 341 -3.23 -21.78 20.00
CA LYS A 341 -4.14 -22.85 19.57
C LYS A 341 -5.55 -22.69 20.12
N LEU A 342 -5.66 -22.42 21.42
CA LEU A 342 -6.95 -22.19 22.08
C LEU A 342 -7.67 -21.00 21.45
N TYR A 343 -6.95 -19.93 21.12
CA TYR A 343 -7.53 -18.75 20.48
C TYR A 343 -8.00 -19.03 19.05
N LEU A 344 -7.24 -19.81 18.26
CA LEU A 344 -7.66 -20.22 16.93
C LEU A 344 -8.89 -21.14 16.97
N GLU A 345 -8.97 -22.03 17.97
CA GLU A 345 -10.13 -22.90 18.20
C GLU A 345 -11.38 -22.08 18.58
N GLN A 346 -11.23 -21.05 19.43
CA GLN A 346 -12.32 -20.11 19.77
C GLN A 346 -12.84 -19.32 18.56
N LEU A 347 -12.01 -19.14 17.54
CA LEU A 347 -12.40 -18.52 16.27
C LEU A 347 -12.90 -19.52 15.22
N GLU A 348 -13.04 -20.80 15.60
CA GLU A 348 -13.42 -21.91 14.71
C GLU A 348 -12.46 -22.08 13.51
N ILE A 349 -11.20 -21.65 13.67
CA ILE A 349 -10.17 -21.80 12.63
C ILE A 349 -9.57 -23.20 12.77
N THR A 350 -9.90 -24.06 11.80
CA THR A 350 -9.44 -25.45 11.79
C THR A 350 -7.93 -25.55 11.53
N GLU A 351 -7.32 -26.62 12.03
CA GLU A 351 -5.89 -26.94 11.78
C GLU A 351 -5.57 -27.11 10.30
N ASP A 352 -6.56 -27.34 9.43
CA ASP A 352 -6.35 -27.38 7.99
C ASP A 352 -6.00 -26.02 7.38
N THR A 353 -6.46 -24.92 8.01
CA THR A 353 -6.24 -23.55 7.55
C THR A 353 -4.90 -23.02 8.04
N ILE A 354 -4.62 -23.18 9.34
CA ILE A 354 -3.40 -22.66 10.00
C ILE A 354 -2.78 -23.79 10.82
N LYS A 355 -1.68 -24.36 10.33
CA LYS A 355 -0.95 -25.45 11.00
C LYS A 355 0.15 -24.88 11.90
N ILE A 356 0.01 -25.08 13.22
CA ILE A 356 0.99 -24.62 14.21
C ILE A 356 1.39 -25.78 15.14
N PRO A 357 2.69 -26.00 15.42
CA PRO A 357 3.83 -25.23 14.91
C PRO A 357 4.10 -25.49 13.41
N ILE A 358 4.65 -24.49 12.72
CA ILE A 358 4.96 -24.57 11.29
C ILE A 358 6.14 -25.52 11.12
N THR A 359 5.91 -26.66 10.48
CA THR A 359 6.91 -27.72 10.29
C THR A 359 7.59 -27.71 8.92
N LYS A 360 6.98 -27.05 7.91
CA LYS A 360 7.53 -26.96 6.55
C LYS A 360 7.85 -25.53 6.16
N GLN A 361 9.05 -25.33 5.59
CA GLN A 361 9.51 -24.03 5.13
C GLN A 361 8.57 -23.40 4.08
N SER A 362 7.96 -24.22 3.22
CA SER A 362 7.03 -23.77 2.19
C SER A 362 5.73 -23.16 2.74
N GLU A 363 5.34 -23.53 3.96
CA GLU A 363 4.09 -23.09 4.59
C GLU A 363 4.29 -21.83 5.45
N VAL A 364 5.53 -21.40 5.69
CA VAL A 364 5.87 -20.26 6.56
C VAL A 364 5.18 -18.97 6.11
N LYS A 365 5.27 -18.65 4.81
CA LYS A 365 4.78 -17.38 4.28
C LYS A 365 3.25 -17.29 4.37
N SER A 366 2.54 -18.33 3.90
CA SER A 366 1.08 -18.36 3.90
C SER A 366 0.53 -18.34 5.33
N THR A 367 1.11 -19.12 6.24
CA THR A 367 0.64 -19.21 7.64
C THR A 367 0.84 -17.88 8.38
N ILE A 368 1.96 -17.18 8.16
CA ILE A 368 2.20 -15.84 8.76
C ILE A 368 1.21 -14.80 8.22
N GLU A 369 0.89 -14.84 6.93
CA GLU A 369 -0.09 -13.93 6.33
C GLU A 369 -1.49 -14.12 6.94
N GLU A 370 -1.91 -15.36 7.17
CA GLU A 370 -3.18 -15.65 7.87
C GLU A 370 -3.15 -15.21 9.34
N LEU A 371 -2.06 -15.49 10.08
CA LEU A 371 -1.91 -15.04 11.46
C LEU A 371 -1.98 -13.51 11.60
N LYS A 372 -1.42 -12.76 10.65
CA LYS A 372 -1.49 -11.29 10.62
C LYS A 372 -2.91 -10.72 10.40
N LYS A 373 -3.85 -11.54 9.93
CA LYS A 373 -5.26 -11.12 9.84
C LYS A 373 -5.96 -11.16 11.20
N ILE A 374 -5.41 -11.92 12.15
CA ILE A 374 -6.00 -12.20 13.46
C ILE A 374 -5.27 -11.42 14.55
N PHE A 375 -3.94 -11.51 14.56
CA PHE A 375 -3.08 -10.94 15.59
C PHE A 375 -2.29 -9.73 15.09
N ASP A 376 -1.94 -8.80 15.97
CA ASP A 376 -1.02 -7.70 15.63
C ASP A 376 0.44 -8.17 15.69
N VAL A 377 0.85 -8.94 14.68
CA VAL A 377 2.17 -9.57 14.68
C VAL A 377 3.24 -8.62 14.16
N GLY A 378 3.83 -7.84 15.06
CA GLY A 378 5.06 -7.09 14.78
C GLY A 378 6.26 -8.02 14.53
N LYS A 379 6.42 -9.04 15.38
CA LYS A 379 7.41 -10.12 15.26
C LYS A 379 6.73 -11.45 15.61
N VAL A 380 6.90 -12.46 14.76
CA VAL A 380 6.35 -13.80 15.01
C VAL A 380 7.20 -14.47 16.09
N PRO A 381 6.62 -14.92 17.22
CA PRO A 381 7.38 -15.63 18.24
C PRO A 381 8.01 -16.94 17.74
N ASN A 382 9.16 -17.30 18.29
CA ASN A 382 9.91 -18.48 17.82
C ASN A 382 9.16 -19.80 18.03
N PHE A 383 8.29 -19.90 19.05
CA PHE A 383 7.52 -21.12 19.33
C PHE A 383 6.50 -21.48 18.24
N ILE A 384 6.19 -20.54 17.33
CA ILE A 384 5.35 -20.80 16.16
C ILE A 384 6.08 -21.68 15.13
N PHE A 385 7.42 -21.75 15.18
CA PHE A 385 8.23 -22.51 14.24
C PHE A 385 8.76 -23.80 14.86
N ALA A 386 8.50 -24.93 14.19
CA ALA A 386 9.12 -26.23 14.44
C ALA A 386 9.79 -26.72 13.16
N LEU A 387 10.56 -25.84 12.52
CA LEU A 387 11.22 -26.12 11.24
C LEU A 387 12.44 -27.05 11.45
N PRO A 388 12.66 -28.04 10.58
CA PRO A 388 13.88 -28.83 10.62
C PRO A 388 15.11 -27.94 10.36
N PRO A 389 16.30 -28.33 10.86
CA PRO A 389 17.53 -27.61 10.57
C PRO A 389 17.76 -27.52 9.06
N LEU A 390 18.24 -26.37 8.59
CA LEU A 390 18.55 -26.18 7.18
C LEU A 390 19.59 -27.24 6.73
N PRO A 391 19.45 -27.81 5.53
CA PRO A 391 20.46 -28.73 5.02
C PRO A 391 21.82 -28.04 5.02
N LYS A 392 22.88 -28.80 5.37
CA LYS A 392 24.25 -28.27 5.29
C LYS A 392 24.48 -27.77 3.86
N PRO A 393 25.03 -26.55 3.67
CA PRO A 393 25.27 -26.02 2.34
C PRO A 393 26.20 -26.98 1.59
N THR A 394 25.74 -27.53 0.47
CA THR A 394 26.50 -28.47 -0.38
C THR A 394 27.29 -27.75 -1.48
N TRP A 395 27.44 -26.44 -1.38
CA TRP A 395 28.11 -25.66 -2.39
C TRP A 395 29.59 -25.61 -2.02
N ASP A 396 30.43 -26.34 -2.76
CA ASP A 396 31.88 -26.14 -2.77
C ASP A 396 32.15 -24.80 -3.47
N ILE A 397 32.14 -23.72 -2.69
CA ILE A 397 32.37 -22.34 -3.19
C ILE A 397 33.86 -22.12 -3.54
N ILE A 398 34.72 -23.11 -3.32
CA ILE A 398 36.15 -23.04 -3.61
C ILE A 398 36.50 -24.19 -4.57
N PRO A 399 36.72 -23.91 -5.88
CA PRO A 399 37.34 -24.86 -6.80
C PRO A 399 38.83 -25.06 -6.52
#